data_AF-A0A966XMY8-F1
#
_entry.id   AF-A0A966XMY8-F1
#
_cell.length_a   1.000
_cell.length_b   1.000
_cell.length_c   1.000
_cell.angle_alpha   90.00
_cell.angle_beta   90.00
_cell.angle_gamma   90.00
#
_symmetry.space_group_name_H-M   'P 1'
#
loop_
_entity.id
_entity.type
_entity.pdbx_description
1 polymer ?
#
loop_
_entity_poly.entity_id
_entity_poly.type
_entity_poly.pdbx_seq_one_letter_code
_entity_poly.pdbx_strand_id
1 'polypeptide(L)'
;MPSTNSPFEIHLHGQVVLRAGVEFEQIQEALKPLWKYAGARSLADGARSSYDDEPGIKFDLPKRTLEICWTVAGDEDFRQSLDEMCMSLNELADTGAAIEVSFYDTEFDEDDEETWDESRDDFTMLFVGPNPAAIMQVQRDLLVEDVVAMMERHFEGAELTGVVAEIDKLFAKRFDSIVNSLEIGKRPRGSGGGYGGAGHGGGRKPRHLH
;
A
#
# COMPACT_ATOMS: atom_id res chain seq x y z
N MET A 1 -23.99 -21.67 4.59
CA MET A 1 -22.70 -22.05 5.20
C MET A 1 -21.65 -21.43 4.31
N PRO A 2 -20.85 -20.45 4.76
CA PRO A 2 -19.69 -20.08 3.96
C PRO A 2 -18.75 -21.28 3.99
N SER A 3 -18.32 -21.71 2.81
CA SER A 3 -17.35 -22.80 2.63
C SER A 3 -16.06 -22.45 3.35
N THR A 4 -15.76 -23.15 4.45
CA THR A 4 -14.43 -23.20 5.05
C THR A 4 -13.52 -24.04 4.15
N ASN A 5 -13.10 -23.45 3.04
CA ASN A 5 -11.92 -23.89 2.32
C ASN A 5 -11.12 -22.62 2.09
N SER A 6 -9.97 -22.51 2.73
CA SER A 6 -9.04 -21.40 2.51
C SER A 6 -8.09 -21.89 1.42
N PRO A 7 -8.33 -21.58 0.14
CA PRO A 7 -7.54 -22.16 -0.95
C PRO A 7 -6.09 -21.67 -0.93
N PHE A 8 -5.81 -20.53 -0.30
CA PHE A 8 -4.48 -19.93 -0.32
C PHE A 8 -3.75 -20.02 1.00
N GLU A 9 -2.45 -20.29 0.90
CA GLU A 9 -1.46 -19.93 1.89
C GLU A 9 -0.86 -18.58 1.50
N ILE A 10 -1.07 -17.56 2.33
CA ILE A 10 -0.74 -16.18 2.01
C ILE A 10 0.46 -15.75 2.84
N HIS A 11 1.52 -15.32 2.18
CA HIS A 11 2.78 -14.88 2.79
C HIS A 11 2.88 -13.37 2.69
N LEU A 12 3.19 -12.70 3.80
CA LEU A 12 3.43 -11.25 3.85
C LEU A 12 4.83 -11.00 4.39
N HIS A 13 5.63 -10.27 3.63
CA HIS A 13 6.99 -9.89 4.01
C HIS A 13 7.21 -8.40 3.81
N GLY A 14 7.72 -7.72 4.82
CA GLY A 14 8.03 -6.30 4.70
C GLY A 14 8.49 -5.66 5.99
N GLN A 15 9.03 -4.45 5.84
CA GLN A 15 9.50 -3.67 6.97
C GLN A 15 9.07 -2.21 6.81
N VAL A 16 8.34 -1.70 7.80
CA VAL A 16 7.83 -0.31 7.80
C VAL A 16 8.49 0.47 8.93
N VAL A 17 9.26 1.49 8.58
CA VAL A 17 9.77 2.46 9.55
C VAL A 17 8.64 3.39 9.97
N LEU A 18 8.38 3.45 11.27
CA LEU A 18 7.26 4.17 11.86
C LEU A 18 7.71 5.53 12.38
N ARG A 19 6.82 6.52 12.31
CA ARG A 19 7.06 7.88 12.83
C ARG A 19 7.38 7.84 14.32
N ALA A 20 8.13 8.85 14.78
CA ALA A 20 8.38 9.01 16.20
C ALA A 20 7.07 9.20 16.99
N GLY A 21 6.94 8.49 18.10
CA GLY A 21 5.75 8.55 18.97
C GLY A 21 4.57 7.69 18.52
N VAL A 22 4.74 6.82 17.51
CA VAL A 22 3.75 5.78 17.22
C VAL A 22 3.74 4.76 18.35
N GLU A 23 2.58 4.62 18.99
CA GLU A 23 2.36 3.69 20.10
C GLU A 23 1.78 2.36 19.60
N PHE A 24 1.93 1.31 20.41
CA PHE A 24 1.45 -0.04 20.05
C PHE A 24 -0.05 -0.09 19.74
N GLU A 25 -0.87 0.73 20.40
CA GLU A 25 -2.33 0.80 20.14
C GLU A 25 -2.65 1.24 18.71
N GLN A 26 -1.88 2.20 18.17
CA GLN A 26 -2.06 2.66 16.79
C GLN A 26 -1.68 1.57 15.78
N ILE A 27 -0.62 0.81 16.07
CA ILE A 27 -0.20 -0.33 15.25
C ILE A 27 -1.27 -1.43 15.29
N GLN A 28 -1.79 -1.74 16.48
CA GLN A 28 -2.85 -2.73 16.64
C GLN A 28 -4.12 -2.36 15.88
N GLU A 29 -4.53 -1.08 15.88
CA GLU A 29 -5.67 -0.63 15.08
C GLU A 29 -5.35 -0.62 13.58
N ALA A 30 -4.14 -0.24 13.15
CA ALA A 30 -3.76 -0.26 11.73
C ALA A 30 -3.68 -1.67 11.14
N LEU A 31 -3.29 -2.67 11.94
CA LEU A 31 -3.18 -4.07 11.52
C LEU A 31 -4.46 -4.89 11.80
N LYS A 32 -5.53 -4.22 12.24
CA LYS A 32 -6.82 -4.83 12.56
C LYS A 32 -7.46 -5.65 11.45
N PRO A 33 -7.41 -5.22 10.18
CA PRO A 33 -7.91 -6.05 9.09
C PRO A 33 -7.24 -7.44 9.07
N LEU A 34 -5.93 -7.50 9.28
CA LEU A 34 -5.16 -8.76 9.21
C LEU A 34 -5.52 -9.72 10.35
N TRP A 35 -5.35 -9.28 11.61
CA TRP A 35 -5.55 -10.19 12.73
C TRP A 35 -7.03 -10.55 12.94
N LYS A 36 -7.97 -9.68 12.52
CA LYS A 36 -9.39 -10.06 12.48
C LYS A 36 -9.68 -11.10 11.42
N TYR A 37 -9.07 -10.96 10.24
CA TYR A 37 -9.21 -11.94 9.16
C TYR A 37 -8.76 -13.33 9.64
N ALA A 38 -7.63 -13.39 10.35
CA ALA A 38 -7.11 -14.61 11.00
C ALA A 38 -7.98 -15.12 12.17
N GLY A 39 -9.11 -14.48 12.49
CA GLY A 39 -10.01 -14.87 13.58
C GLY A 39 -9.49 -14.54 14.98
N ALA A 40 -8.41 -13.77 15.10
CA ALA A 40 -7.81 -13.39 16.37
C ALA A 40 -8.55 -12.21 17.03
N ARG A 41 -8.34 -12.05 18.34
CA ARG A 41 -9.00 -10.99 19.13
C ARG A 41 -8.15 -9.73 19.32
N SER A 42 -6.87 -9.80 19.00
CA SER A 42 -5.90 -8.73 19.17
C SER A 42 -4.68 -8.98 18.28
N LEU A 43 -3.83 -7.96 18.10
CA LEU A 43 -2.58 -8.14 17.36
C LEU A 43 -1.66 -9.17 18.06
N ALA A 44 -1.56 -9.16 19.39
CA ALA A 44 -0.72 -10.11 20.11
C ALA A 44 -1.16 -11.59 19.93
N ASP A 45 -2.44 -11.81 19.69
CA ASP A 45 -3.05 -13.13 19.45
C ASP A 45 -2.89 -13.56 17.98
N GLY A 46 -3.05 -12.62 17.04
CA GLY A 46 -3.00 -12.89 15.59
C GLY A 46 -1.64 -12.65 14.91
N ALA A 47 -0.63 -12.17 15.63
CA ALA A 47 0.68 -11.86 15.05
C ALA A 47 1.56 -13.09 14.79
N ARG A 48 1.22 -14.25 15.37
CA ARG A 48 1.95 -15.50 15.14
C ARG A 48 1.69 -15.96 13.71
N SER A 49 2.75 -16.36 13.01
CA SER A 49 2.63 -16.98 11.70
C SER A 49 2.13 -18.43 11.79
N SER A 50 1.57 -18.96 10.70
CA SER A 50 1.29 -20.39 10.54
C SER A 50 2.52 -21.27 10.76
N TYR A 51 3.72 -20.77 10.43
CA TYR A 51 4.99 -21.48 10.60
C TYR A 51 5.73 -21.02 11.86
N ASP A 52 6.26 -21.98 12.63
CA ASP A 52 6.86 -21.72 13.95
C ASP A 52 8.24 -21.05 13.90
N ASP A 53 8.95 -21.20 12.79
CA ASP A 53 10.25 -20.59 12.52
C ASP A 53 10.15 -19.15 12.03
N GLU A 54 8.97 -18.74 11.57
CA GLU A 54 8.71 -17.36 11.20
C GLU A 54 8.47 -16.48 12.43
N PRO A 55 9.07 -15.28 12.49
CA PRO A 55 8.90 -14.39 13.62
C PRO A 55 7.48 -13.80 13.72
N GLY A 56 6.68 -13.83 12.66
CA GLY A 56 5.36 -13.21 12.61
C GLY A 56 5.42 -11.69 12.48
N ILE A 57 4.40 -11.02 13.01
CA ILE A 57 4.32 -9.55 13.03
C ILE A 57 4.94 -9.02 14.33
N LYS A 58 5.97 -8.18 14.23
CA LYS A 58 6.70 -7.63 15.37
C LYS A 58 6.87 -6.12 15.29
N PHE A 59 6.75 -5.46 16.43
CA PHE A 59 7.11 -4.06 16.58
C PHE A 59 8.38 -3.91 17.43
N ASP A 60 9.48 -3.52 16.78
CA ASP A 60 10.74 -3.15 17.43
C ASP A 60 10.67 -1.65 17.80
N LEU A 61 10.28 -1.37 19.05
CA LEU A 61 10.15 0.01 19.55
C LEU A 61 11.48 0.79 19.51
N PRO A 62 12.65 0.25 19.93
CA PRO A 62 13.93 0.93 19.78
C PRO A 62 14.26 1.35 18.34
N LYS A 63 13.98 0.49 17.36
CA LYS A 63 14.20 0.82 15.94
C LYS A 63 13.05 1.60 15.30
N ARG A 64 11.90 1.68 15.98
CA ARG A 64 10.61 2.17 15.46
C ARG A 64 10.22 1.45 14.18
N THR A 65 10.27 0.13 14.22
CA THR A 65 10.11 -0.67 13.01
C THR A 65 9.05 -1.73 13.19
N LEU A 66 8.07 -1.74 12.29
CA LEU A 66 7.15 -2.84 12.13
C LEU A 66 7.75 -3.83 11.15
N GLU A 67 8.07 -5.02 11.64
CA GLU A 67 8.58 -6.15 10.86
C GLU A 67 7.42 -7.12 10.61
N ILE A 68 7.22 -7.50 9.34
CA ILE A 68 6.19 -8.43 8.89
C ILE A 68 6.92 -9.58 8.20
N CYS A 69 6.77 -10.78 8.75
CA CYS A 69 7.17 -12.05 8.15
C CYS A 69 6.12 -13.05 8.65
N TRP A 70 4.99 -13.05 7.96
CA TRP A 70 3.74 -13.60 8.49
C TRP A 70 2.99 -14.36 7.40
N THR A 71 2.67 -15.61 7.73
CA THR A 71 1.94 -16.53 6.86
C THR A 71 0.58 -16.85 7.48
N VAL A 72 -0.47 -16.84 6.65
CA VAL A 72 -1.85 -17.11 7.06
C VAL A 72 -2.61 -17.87 5.99
N ALA A 73 -3.52 -18.76 6.39
CA ALA A 73 -4.49 -19.34 5.46
C ALA A 73 -5.59 -18.34 5.12
N GLY A 74 -5.96 -18.21 3.85
CA GLY A 74 -6.98 -17.27 3.41
C GLY A 74 -7.55 -17.57 2.03
N ASP A 75 -8.31 -16.60 1.52
CA ASP A 75 -8.99 -16.62 0.23
C ASP A 75 -8.78 -15.27 -0.49
N GLU A 76 -9.32 -15.09 -1.69
CA GLU A 76 -9.14 -13.90 -2.52
C GLU A 76 -9.58 -12.60 -1.83
N ASP A 77 -10.56 -12.68 -0.92
CA ASP A 77 -11.09 -11.56 -0.15
C ASP A 77 -10.08 -10.95 0.83
N PHE A 78 -8.98 -11.66 1.13
CA PHE A 78 -7.88 -11.12 1.92
C PHE A 78 -7.24 -9.88 1.29
N ARG A 79 -7.34 -9.71 -0.04
CA ARG A 79 -6.88 -8.50 -0.74
C ARG A 79 -7.54 -7.22 -0.23
N GLN A 80 -8.81 -7.29 0.18
CA GLN A 80 -9.48 -6.15 0.82
C GLN A 80 -8.83 -5.80 2.18
N SER A 81 -8.45 -6.81 2.95
CA SER A 81 -7.77 -6.61 4.24
C SER A 81 -6.39 -5.96 4.06
N LEU A 82 -5.69 -6.32 2.98
CA LEU A 82 -4.41 -5.71 2.60
C LEU A 82 -4.58 -4.23 2.21
N ASP A 83 -5.62 -3.88 1.44
CA ASP A 83 -5.91 -2.49 1.08
C ASP A 83 -6.20 -1.62 2.31
N GLU A 84 -7.05 -2.11 3.23
CA GLU A 84 -7.39 -1.42 4.47
C GLU A 84 -6.18 -1.25 5.40
N MET A 85 -5.32 -2.27 5.49
CA MET A 85 -4.05 -2.20 6.20
C MET A 85 -3.15 -1.12 5.58
N CYS A 86 -2.97 -1.12 4.26
CA CYS A 86 -2.11 -0.15 3.57
C CYS A 86 -2.58 1.29 3.80
N MET A 87 -3.89 1.54 3.72
CA MET A 87 -4.48 2.85 4.00
C MET A 87 -4.15 3.30 5.43
N SER A 88 -4.25 2.39 6.40
CA SER A 88 -4.01 2.69 7.82
C SER A 88 -2.53 2.91 8.12
N LEU A 89 -1.63 2.13 7.49
CA LEU A 89 -0.18 2.24 7.69
C LEU A 89 0.41 3.53 7.11
N ASN A 90 -0.20 4.12 6.08
CA ASN A 90 0.30 5.37 5.46
C ASN A 90 0.47 6.50 6.48
N GLU A 91 -0.44 6.65 7.44
CA GLU A 91 -0.36 7.71 8.46
C GLU A 91 0.72 7.44 9.52
N LEU A 92 1.05 6.17 9.76
CA LEU A 92 2.03 5.74 10.75
C LEU A 92 3.45 5.67 10.19
N ALA A 93 3.60 5.47 8.88
CA ALA A 93 4.88 5.36 8.21
C ALA A 93 5.68 6.67 8.22
N ASP A 94 6.97 6.59 8.52
CA ASP A 94 7.95 7.70 8.50
C ASP A 94 8.51 7.92 7.09
N THR A 95 8.75 6.82 6.38
CA THR A 95 9.25 6.77 5.01
C THR A 95 8.37 5.86 4.16
N GLY A 96 8.59 5.81 2.85
CA GLY A 96 8.01 4.75 2.03
C GLY A 96 8.52 3.38 2.48
N ALA A 97 7.72 2.34 2.26
CA ALA A 97 8.08 0.95 2.45
C ALA A 97 7.35 0.08 1.43
N ALA A 98 7.96 -1.06 1.11
CA ALA A 98 7.35 -2.11 0.31
C ALA A 98 6.99 -3.31 1.19
N ILE A 99 5.88 -3.94 0.86
CA ILE A 99 5.40 -5.18 1.47
C ILE A 99 5.13 -6.15 0.32
N GLU A 100 5.89 -7.22 0.29
CA GLU A 100 5.73 -8.36 -0.61
C GLU A 100 4.57 -9.22 -0.11
N VAL A 101 3.68 -9.61 -1.02
CA VAL A 101 2.59 -10.54 -0.73
C VAL A 101 2.54 -11.62 -1.80
N SER A 102 2.50 -12.87 -1.36
CA SER A 102 2.33 -14.05 -2.22
C SER A 102 1.10 -14.83 -1.80
N PHE A 103 0.28 -15.25 -2.76
CA PHE A 103 -0.83 -16.17 -2.56
C PHE A 103 -0.46 -17.50 -3.22
N TYR A 104 -0.19 -18.53 -2.43
CA TYR A 104 0.09 -19.89 -2.94
C TYR A 104 -1.16 -20.75 -2.90
N ASP A 105 -1.54 -21.36 -4.01
CA ASP A 105 -2.70 -22.26 -4.08
C ASP A 105 -2.37 -23.61 -3.40
N THR A 106 -3.05 -23.91 -2.30
CA THR A 106 -2.83 -25.13 -1.49
C THR A 106 -3.55 -26.36 -2.05
N GLU A 107 -4.46 -26.17 -3.01
CA GLU A 107 -5.22 -27.26 -3.64
C GLU A 107 -4.63 -27.69 -5.00
N PHE A 108 -3.58 -27.00 -5.46
CA PHE A 108 -2.89 -27.36 -6.69
C PHE A 108 -2.10 -28.65 -6.49
N ASP A 109 -2.54 -29.73 -7.13
CA ASP A 109 -1.84 -31.02 -7.17
C ASP A 109 -0.96 -31.08 -8.42
N GLU A 110 0.36 -31.16 -8.23
CA GLU A 110 1.34 -31.26 -9.33
C GLU A 110 1.12 -32.50 -10.21
N ASP A 111 0.40 -33.52 -9.72
CA ASP A 111 0.12 -34.77 -10.43
C ASP A 111 -1.08 -34.70 -11.41
N ASP A 112 -1.88 -33.61 -11.42
CA ASP A 112 -2.98 -33.39 -12.37
C ASP A 112 -2.48 -32.69 -13.67
N GLU A 113 -1.64 -33.41 -14.44
CA GLU A 113 -1.01 -32.98 -15.71
C GLU A 113 -2.01 -32.62 -16.85
N GLU A 114 -3.33 -32.80 -16.66
CA GLU A 114 -4.34 -32.56 -17.71
C GLU A 114 -4.74 -31.09 -17.87
N THR A 115 -4.41 -30.23 -16.91
CA THR A 115 -4.64 -28.80 -16.98
C THR A 115 -3.32 -28.07 -17.03
N TRP A 116 -3.00 -27.49 -18.19
CA TRP A 116 -2.08 -26.34 -18.28
C TRP A 116 -2.70 -25.11 -17.61
N ASP A 117 -3.26 -25.26 -16.40
CA ASP A 117 -3.63 -24.12 -15.60
C ASP A 117 -2.31 -23.58 -15.08
N GLU A 118 -1.93 -22.39 -15.56
CA GLU A 118 -0.76 -21.66 -15.09
C GLU A 118 -0.76 -21.71 -13.56
N SER A 119 0.39 -21.97 -12.94
CA SER A 119 0.56 -21.85 -11.49
C SER A 119 -0.16 -20.58 -11.03
N ARG A 120 -1.25 -20.73 -10.26
CA ARG A 120 -2.14 -19.62 -9.86
C ARG A 120 -1.53 -18.74 -8.77
N ASP A 121 -0.25 -18.93 -8.49
CA ASP A 121 0.48 -18.15 -7.50
C ASP A 121 0.53 -16.67 -7.92
N ASP A 122 -0.09 -15.82 -7.09
CA ASP A 122 -0.14 -14.38 -7.33
C ASP A 122 0.85 -13.67 -6.41
N PHE A 123 1.77 -12.91 -7.02
CA PHE A 123 2.77 -12.11 -6.34
C PHE A 123 2.46 -10.63 -6.55
N THR A 124 2.26 -9.89 -5.46
CA THR A 124 1.99 -8.46 -5.52
C THR A 124 2.87 -7.67 -4.57
N MET A 125 3.24 -6.47 -5.00
CA MET A 125 4.01 -5.50 -4.22
C MET A 125 3.08 -4.40 -3.75
N LEU A 126 2.89 -4.31 -2.44
CA LEU A 126 2.15 -3.22 -1.82
C LEU A 126 3.13 -2.13 -1.37
N PHE A 127 2.73 -0.88 -1.53
CA PHE A 127 3.55 0.26 -1.14
C PHE A 127 2.80 1.15 -0.17
N VAL A 128 3.41 1.40 0.99
CA VAL A 128 2.88 2.29 2.02
C VAL A 128 3.84 3.45 2.25
N GLY A 129 3.32 4.60 2.66
CA GLY A 129 4.17 5.73 3.01
C GLY A 129 3.40 6.99 3.39
N PRO A 130 4.10 7.97 3.99
CA PRO A 130 3.51 9.18 4.55
C PRO A 130 2.84 10.09 3.51
N ASN A 131 3.20 9.95 2.24
CA ASN A 131 2.65 10.71 1.12
C ASN A 131 3.02 10.01 -0.22
N PRO A 132 2.38 10.41 -1.34
CA PRO A 132 2.68 9.81 -2.65
C PRO A 132 4.14 9.91 -3.08
N ALA A 133 4.86 10.99 -2.74
CA ALA A 133 6.25 11.15 -3.12
C ALA A 133 7.16 10.12 -2.44
N ALA A 134 6.91 9.82 -1.16
CA ALA A 134 7.66 8.82 -0.41
C ALA A 134 7.42 7.39 -0.96
N ILE A 135 6.18 7.08 -1.34
CA ILE A 135 5.84 5.80 -1.99
C ILE A 135 6.56 5.67 -3.33
N MET A 136 6.49 6.71 -4.16
CA MET A 136 7.16 6.71 -5.47
C MET A 136 8.68 6.58 -5.36
N GLN A 137 9.28 7.16 -4.33
CA GLN A 137 10.71 7.03 -4.07
C GLN A 137 11.10 5.56 -3.86
N VAL A 138 10.37 4.82 -3.01
CA VAL A 138 10.66 3.39 -2.77
C VAL A 138 10.37 2.54 -4.00
N GLN A 139 9.29 2.82 -4.73
CA GLN A 139 9.03 2.16 -6.01
C GLN A 139 10.18 2.34 -7.01
N ARG A 140 10.75 3.54 -7.07
CA ARG A 140 11.91 3.83 -7.91
C ARG A 140 13.14 3.07 -7.43
N ASP A 141 13.43 3.15 -6.13
CA ASP A 141 14.65 2.60 -5.57
C ASP A 141 14.69 1.07 -5.72
N LEU A 142 13.55 0.38 -5.50
CA LEU A 142 13.44 -1.06 -5.79
C LEU A 142 13.64 -1.39 -7.26
N LEU A 143 12.99 -0.65 -8.18
CA LEU A 143 13.18 -0.92 -9.61
C LEU A 143 14.64 -0.71 -10.03
N VAL A 144 15.30 0.33 -9.50
CA VAL A 144 16.70 0.59 -9.75
C VAL A 144 17.56 -0.55 -9.22
N GLU A 145 17.33 -0.99 -7.98
CA GLU A 145 18.03 -2.12 -7.38
C GLU A 145 17.89 -3.39 -8.21
N ASP A 146 16.66 -3.77 -8.58
CA ASP A 146 16.38 -4.98 -9.35
C ASP A 146 17.05 -4.95 -10.74
N VAL A 147 16.91 -3.83 -11.45
CA VAL A 147 17.49 -3.69 -12.79
C VAL A 147 19.01 -3.69 -12.72
N VAL A 148 19.60 -2.98 -11.76
CA VAL A 148 21.05 -2.95 -11.56
C VAL A 148 21.56 -4.34 -11.19
N ALA A 149 20.95 -5.01 -10.20
CA ALA A 149 21.35 -6.35 -9.78
C ALA A 149 21.25 -7.39 -10.92
N MET A 150 20.25 -7.26 -11.79
CA MET A 150 20.16 -8.09 -13.00
C MET A 150 21.32 -7.80 -13.97
N MET A 151 21.62 -6.53 -14.22
CA MET A 151 22.61 -6.11 -15.22
C MET A 151 24.07 -6.24 -14.75
N GLU A 152 24.35 -6.17 -13.44
CA GLU A 152 25.70 -6.33 -12.87
C GLU A 152 26.30 -7.73 -13.09
N ARG A 153 25.48 -8.69 -13.52
CA ARG A 153 25.96 -10.00 -14.00
C ARG A 153 26.77 -9.89 -15.30
N HIS A 154 26.64 -8.79 -16.03
CA HIS A 154 27.22 -8.58 -17.37
C HIS A 154 28.05 -7.30 -17.50
N PHE A 155 27.79 -6.30 -16.67
CA PHE A 155 28.41 -4.96 -16.73
C PHE A 155 28.95 -4.54 -15.36
N GLU A 156 29.88 -3.59 -15.33
CA GLU A 156 30.29 -2.97 -14.06
C GLU A 156 29.23 -1.94 -13.60
N GLY A 157 29.00 -1.82 -12.29
CA GLY A 157 28.00 -0.88 -11.76
C GLY A 157 28.20 0.58 -12.20
N ALA A 158 29.44 1.00 -12.46
CA ALA A 158 29.75 2.33 -12.98
C ALA A 158 29.15 2.58 -14.38
N GLU A 159 29.07 1.55 -15.22
CA GLU A 159 28.51 1.61 -16.58
C GLU A 159 26.98 1.74 -16.55
N LEU A 160 26.33 1.33 -15.46
CA LEU A 160 24.87 1.30 -15.32
C LEU A 160 24.27 2.66 -14.92
N THR A 161 25.10 3.68 -14.65
CA THR A 161 24.63 5.03 -14.31
C THR A 161 23.65 5.60 -15.35
N GLY A 162 23.89 5.32 -16.64
CA GLY A 162 23.00 5.73 -17.73
C GLY A 162 21.61 5.07 -17.67
N VAL A 163 21.54 3.81 -17.24
CA VAL A 163 20.28 3.06 -17.08
C VAL A 163 19.47 3.63 -15.93
N VAL A 164 20.12 3.87 -14.78
CA VAL A 164 19.48 4.51 -13.62
C VAL A 164 18.91 5.87 -14.01
N ALA A 165 19.66 6.67 -14.78
CA ALA A 165 19.19 7.97 -15.24
C ALA A 165 17.95 7.90 -16.17
N GLU A 166 17.77 6.81 -16.94
CA GLU A 166 16.54 6.62 -17.73
C GLU A 166 15.34 6.24 -16.85
N ILE A 167 15.55 5.41 -15.82
CA ILE A 167 14.52 5.09 -14.82
C ILE A 167 14.07 6.39 -14.13
N ASP A 168 14.99 7.27 -13.76
CA ASP A 168 14.71 8.55 -13.10
C ASP A 168 13.80 9.43 -13.95
N LYS A 169 14.05 9.48 -15.26
CA LYS A 169 13.20 10.23 -16.19
C LYS A 169 11.78 9.68 -16.25
N LEU A 170 11.59 8.37 -16.15
CA LEU A 170 10.26 7.75 -16.13
C LEU A 170 9.51 8.12 -14.84
N PHE A 171 10.17 8.03 -13.69
CA PHE A 171 9.56 8.39 -12.40
C PHE A 171 9.28 9.89 -12.29
N ALA A 172 10.17 10.75 -12.79
CA ALA A 172 9.93 12.20 -12.84
C ALA A 172 8.68 12.53 -13.66
N LYS A 173 8.52 11.94 -14.85
CA LYS A 173 7.31 12.13 -15.68
C LYS A 173 6.05 11.64 -14.96
N ARG A 174 6.12 10.51 -14.26
CA ARG A 174 4.99 9.98 -13.48
C ARG A 174 4.62 10.94 -12.34
N PHE A 175 5.62 11.51 -11.68
CA PHE A 175 5.42 12.45 -10.57
C PHE A 175 4.74 13.72 -11.07
N ASP A 176 5.22 14.30 -12.16
CA ASP A 176 4.63 15.47 -12.80
C ASP A 176 3.17 15.21 -13.18
N SER A 177 2.86 14.03 -13.73
CA SER A 177 1.48 13.64 -14.06
C SER A 177 0.57 13.63 -12.83
N ILE A 178 1.04 13.06 -11.71
CA ILE A 178 0.29 13.01 -10.46
C ILE A 178 0.05 14.42 -9.91
N VAL A 179 1.09 15.25 -9.82
CA VAL A 179 0.98 16.63 -9.34
C VAL A 179 0.00 17.43 -10.21
N ASN A 180 0.13 17.35 -11.53
CA ASN A 180 -0.76 18.05 -12.46
C ASN A 180 -2.22 17.61 -12.27
N SER A 181 -2.47 16.30 -12.11
CA SER A 181 -3.83 15.79 -11.87
C SER A 181 -4.43 16.29 -10.55
N LEU A 182 -3.63 16.41 -9.49
CA LEU A 182 -4.05 16.94 -8.19
C LEU A 182 -4.31 18.45 -8.24
N GLU A 183 -3.54 19.18 -9.06
CA GLU A 183 -3.74 20.62 -9.27
C GLU A 183 -4.97 20.91 -10.13
N ILE A 184 -5.25 20.10 -11.15
CA ILE A 184 -6.49 20.18 -11.95
C ILE A 184 -7.74 19.90 -11.10
N GLY A 185 -7.62 19.05 -10.08
CA GLY A 185 -8.68 18.77 -9.11
C GLY A 185 -8.97 19.90 -8.11
N LYS A 186 -8.07 20.87 -7.94
CA LYS A 186 -8.31 22.04 -7.08
C LYS A 186 -9.23 23.02 -7.81
N ARG A 187 -10.50 23.09 -7.36
CA ARG A 187 -11.42 24.18 -7.74
C ARG A 187 -10.68 25.53 -7.59
N PRO A 188 -10.80 26.46 -8.54
CA PRO A 188 -10.10 27.74 -8.45
C PRO A 188 -10.40 28.39 -7.11
N ARG A 189 -9.36 28.64 -6.31
CA ARG A 189 -9.49 29.45 -5.09
C ARG A 189 -10.01 30.82 -5.53
N GLY A 190 -11.30 31.06 -5.27
CA GLY A 190 -11.93 32.34 -5.52
C GLY A 190 -11.10 33.43 -4.86
N SER A 191 -10.54 34.30 -5.70
CA SER A 191 -9.85 35.50 -5.27
C SER A 191 -10.85 36.36 -4.48
N GLY A 192 -10.65 36.43 -3.17
CA GLY A 192 -11.30 37.43 -2.32
C GLY A 192 -10.74 38.80 -2.67
N GLY A 193 -11.43 39.52 -3.53
CA GLY A 193 -11.20 40.94 -3.81
C GLY A 193 -12.53 41.69 -3.68
N GLY A 194 -12.75 42.34 -2.53
CA GLY A 194 -13.90 43.21 -2.34
C GLY A 194 -13.69 44.57 -2.99
N TYR A 195 -14.72 45.13 -3.62
CA TYR A 195 -15.04 46.55 -3.83
C TYR A 195 -16.48 46.56 -4.38
N GLY A 196 -17.51 46.97 -3.61
CA GLY A 196 -17.99 48.36 -3.58
C GLY A 196 -19.00 48.61 -4.71
N GLY A 197 -20.31 48.65 -4.43
CA GLY A 197 -21.32 48.97 -5.45
C GLY A 197 -22.78 48.95 -4.99
N ALA A 198 -23.23 50.11 -4.50
CA ALA A 198 -24.59 50.59 -4.25
C ALA A 198 -25.81 49.87 -4.90
N GLY A 199 -26.79 49.55 -4.05
CA GLY A 199 -28.10 50.23 -4.03
C GLY A 199 -29.09 50.06 -5.20
N HIS A 200 -30.16 49.30 -4.96
CA HIS A 200 -31.58 49.59 -5.26
C HIS A 200 -32.42 48.40 -4.74
N GLY A 201 -33.44 48.52 -3.90
CA GLY A 201 -34.45 49.55 -3.83
C GLY A 201 -35.77 49.00 -4.36
N GLY A 202 -36.53 48.32 -3.50
CA GLY A 202 -38.00 48.24 -3.51
C GLY A 202 -38.72 47.48 -4.65
N GLY A 203 -39.46 46.43 -4.30
CA GLY A 203 -40.45 45.83 -5.20
C GLY A 203 -41.35 44.83 -4.50
N ARG A 204 -42.59 45.25 -4.20
CA ARG A 204 -43.62 44.51 -3.47
C ARG A 204 -44.06 43.24 -4.23
N LYS A 205 -44.42 42.18 -3.47
CA LYS A 205 -45.23 41.04 -3.95
C LYS A 205 -46.54 41.53 -4.61
N PRO A 206 -47.12 40.71 -5.50
CA PRO A 206 -48.41 40.13 -5.12
C PRO A 206 -48.50 38.61 -5.33
N ARG A 207 -49.53 38.07 -4.69
CA ARG A 207 -49.93 36.67 -4.56
C ARG A 207 -50.67 36.14 -5.80
N HIS A 208 -50.56 34.82 -5.99
CA HIS A 208 -51.61 33.82 -6.33
C HIS A 208 -51.87 33.30 -7.76
N LEU A 209 -52.00 31.96 -7.77
CA LEU A 209 -52.70 30.99 -8.66
C LEU A 209 -52.20 30.86 -10.11
N HIS A 210 -52.08 29.67 -10.71
CA HIS A 210 -52.63 28.33 -10.44
C HIS A 210 -51.55 27.26 -10.21
#